data_AF-A0AAQ3RKS9-F1
#
_entry.id   AF-A0AAQ3RKS9-F1
#
_cell.length_a   1.000
_cell.length_b   1.000
_cell.length_c   1.000
_cell.angle_alpha   90.00
_cell.angle_beta   90.00
_cell.angle_gamma   90.00
#
_symmetry.space_group_name_H-M   'P 1'
#
loop_
_entity.id
_entity.type
_entity.pdbx_description
1 polymer ?
#
loop_
_entity_poly.entity_id
_entity_poly.type
_entity_poly.pdbx_seq_one_letter_code
_entity_poly.pdbx_strand_id
1 'polypeptide(L)'
;MLPKGIGLMRFEDTCAEIDELMQSQRDELCKLVIELGERVEPSAIKGERSKSVVFDASRLANSLRSLEAEKKWSKERKSEIILNVWVEMLCHAASQCSGLNHGKQLSRGGELLTHVWLLMAHLGITEQFQISQGRHERARLIVS
;
A
#
# COMPACT_ATOMS: atom_id res chain seq x y z
N MET A 1 1.43 6.96 -26.61
CA MET A 1 1.32 7.16 -25.15
C MET A 1 0.96 5.82 -24.54
N LEU A 2 1.65 5.38 -23.48
CA LEU A 2 1.27 4.15 -22.78
C LEU A 2 -0.09 4.35 -22.10
N PRO A 3 -0.98 3.35 -22.08
CA PRO A 3 -2.28 3.46 -21.43
C PRO A 3 -2.10 3.72 -19.93
N LYS A 4 -2.98 4.53 -19.33
CA LYS A 4 -3.02 4.70 -17.88
C LYS A 4 -3.16 3.32 -17.22
N GLY A 5 -2.24 3.01 -16.30
CA GLY A 5 -2.32 1.77 -15.53
C GLY A 5 -3.59 1.72 -14.69
N ILE A 6 -4.08 0.51 -14.38
CA ILE A 6 -5.30 0.31 -13.57
C ILE A 6 -5.21 1.02 -12.21
N GLY A 7 -4.03 1.06 -11.60
CA GLY A 7 -3.81 1.77 -10.33
C GLY A 7 -4.06 3.28 -10.42
N LEU A 8 -3.62 3.93 -11.49
CA LEU A 8 -3.83 5.36 -11.70
C LEU A 8 -5.31 5.68 -11.92
N MET A 9 -6.02 4.87 -12.72
CA MET A 9 -7.46 5.02 -12.89
C MET A 9 -8.22 4.89 -11.57
N ARG A 10 -7.89 3.87 -10.75
CA ARG A 10 -8.50 3.70 -9.43
C ARG A 10 -8.25 4.90 -8.52
N PHE A 11 -7.03 5.43 -8.52
CA PHE A 11 -6.67 6.59 -7.71
C PHE A 11 -7.47 7.83 -8.14
N GLU A 12 -7.48 8.15 -9.43
CA GLU A 12 -8.22 9.30 -9.98
C GLU A 12 -9.73 9.17 -9.70
N ASP A 13 -10.33 8.01 -9.97
CA ASP A 13 -11.75 7.74 -9.71
C ASP A 13 -12.10 7.87 -8.21
N THR A 14 -11.22 7.38 -7.33
CA THR A 14 -11.40 7.46 -5.87
C THR A 14 -11.31 8.91 -5.39
N CYS A 15 -10.33 9.67 -5.88
CA CYS A 15 -10.19 11.09 -5.53
C CYS A 15 -11.41 11.90 -5.99
N ALA A 16 -11.86 11.69 -7.22
CA ALA A 16 -13.05 12.38 -7.74
C ALA A 16 -14.30 12.10 -6.89
N GLU A 17 -14.54 10.83 -6.52
CA GLU A 17 -15.67 10.47 -5.66
C GLU A 17 -15.54 11.10 -4.27
N ILE A 18 -14.36 11.10 -3.66
CA ILE A 18 -14.14 11.75 -2.35
C ILE A 18 -14.37 13.25 -2.45
N ASP A 19 -13.92 13.91 -3.51
CA ASP A 19 -14.12 15.35 -3.72
C ASP A 19 -15.61 15.70 -3.86
N GLU A 20 -16.39 14.89 -4.58
CA GLU A 20 -17.85 15.03 -4.68
C GLU A 20 -18.54 14.85 -3.32
N LEU A 21 -18.13 13.85 -2.53
CA LEU A 21 -18.64 13.63 -1.18
C LEU A 21 -18.26 14.79 -0.23
N MET A 22 -17.05 15.33 -0.36
CA MET A 22 -16.59 16.48 0.42
C MET A 22 -17.37 17.76 0.13
N GLN A 23 -17.74 18.00 -1.14
CA GLN A 23 -18.52 19.17 -1.52
C GLN A 23 -19.96 19.11 -1.01
N SER A 24 -20.53 17.90 -0.94
CA SER A 24 -21.91 17.70 -0.47
C SER A 24 -22.03 17.70 1.05
N GLN A 25 -21.10 17.08 1.79
CA GLN A 25 -21.20 16.93 3.25
C GLN A 25 -19.83 16.91 3.96
N ARG A 26 -19.14 18.05 3.93
CA ARG A 26 -17.78 18.22 4.50
C ARG A 26 -17.63 17.75 5.96
N ASP A 27 -18.61 18.07 6.81
CA ASP A 27 -18.54 17.79 8.25
C ASP A 27 -18.94 16.35 8.61
N GLU A 28 -19.60 15.63 7.70
CA GLU A 28 -20.12 14.28 7.93
C GLU A 28 -19.52 13.22 7.01
N LEU A 29 -18.48 13.57 6.23
CA LEU A 29 -17.82 12.65 5.28
C LEU A 29 -17.48 11.30 5.91
N CYS A 30 -16.92 11.28 7.12
CA CYS A 30 -16.58 10.03 7.81
C CYS A 30 -17.82 9.18 8.13
N LYS A 31 -18.95 9.81 8.49
CA LYS A 31 -20.21 9.09 8.74
C LYS A 31 -20.79 8.57 7.43
N LEU A 32 -20.84 9.42 6.40
CA LEU A 32 -21.34 9.08 5.08
C LEU A 32 -20.54 7.92 4.47
N VAL A 33 -19.21 7.99 4.52
CA VAL A 33 -18.33 6.90 4.05
C VAL A 33 -18.65 5.62 4.81
N ILE A 34 -18.84 5.65 6.12
CA ILE A 34 -19.21 4.46 6.90
C ILE A 34 -20.58 3.91 6.50
N GLU A 35 -21.57 4.77 6.30
CA GLU A 35 -22.95 4.37 5.94
C GLU A 35 -23.06 3.83 4.51
N LEU A 36 -22.17 4.23 3.60
CA LEU A 36 -22.13 3.72 2.22
C LEU A 36 -21.93 2.20 2.15
N GLY A 37 -21.17 1.63 3.09
CA GLY A 37 -20.86 0.19 3.13
C GLY A 37 -22.00 -0.67 3.66
N GLU A 38 -23.05 -0.07 4.21
CA GLU A 38 -24.28 -0.76 4.62
C GLU A 38 -25.28 -0.88 3.45
N ARG A 39 -25.11 -0.06 2.40
CA ARG A 39 -25.99 -0.05 1.24
C ARG A 39 -25.40 -0.87 0.09
N VAL A 40 -25.97 -2.06 -0.08
CA VAL A 40 -26.02 -2.84 -1.34
C VAL A 40 -24.72 -3.57 -1.74
N GLU A 41 -24.90 -4.75 -2.33
CA GLU A 41 -23.86 -5.56 -2.97
C GLU A 41 -23.06 -4.76 -4.02
N PRO A 42 -21.71 -4.82 -4.03
CA PRO A 42 -20.88 -4.06 -4.99
C PRO A 42 -21.25 -4.35 -6.45
N SER A 43 -21.79 -5.53 -6.75
CA SER A 43 -22.25 -5.91 -8.09
C SER A 43 -23.43 -5.07 -8.62
N ALA A 44 -24.21 -4.42 -7.75
CA ALA A 44 -25.38 -3.62 -8.13
C ALA A 44 -25.11 -2.10 -8.20
N ILE A 45 -24.04 -1.60 -7.57
CA ILE A 45 -23.63 -0.18 -7.63
C ILE A 45 -22.43 0.05 -8.54
N LYS A 46 -21.58 -0.97 -8.75
CA LYS A 46 -20.42 -0.92 -9.64
C LYS A 46 -20.87 -1.00 -11.10
N GLY A 47 -21.62 0.02 -11.52
CA GLY A 47 -21.74 0.34 -12.94
C GLY A 47 -20.33 0.47 -13.52
N GLU A 48 -20.18 0.01 -14.75
CA GLU A 48 -18.95 -0.07 -15.56
C GLU A 48 -18.09 1.22 -15.63
N ARG A 49 -18.52 2.32 -15.00
CA ARG A 49 -18.00 3.68 -15.18
C ARG A 49 -16.94 4.12 -14.16
N SER A 50 -16.94 3.63 -12.92
CA SER A 50 -15.94 4.05 -11.89
C SER A 50 -15.26 2.84 -11.25
N LYS A 51 -13.93 2.88 -11.16
CA LYS A 51 -13.11 1.88 -10.46
C LYS A 51 -12.74 2.32 -9.04
N SER A 52 -13.42 3.31 -8.48
CA SER A 52 -13.20 3.80 -7.12
C SER A 52 -13.24 2.68 -6.07
N VAL A 53 -12.47 2.89 -4.99
CA VAL A 53 -12.39 1.97 -3.85
C VAL A 53 -13.08 2.51 -2.59
N VAL A 54 -13.81 3.63 -2.66
CA VAL A 54 -14.51 4.22 -1.49
C VAL A 54 -15.47 3.23 -0.85
N PHE A 55 -16.23 2.49 -1.65
CA PHE A 55 -17.15 1.47 -1.18
C PHE A 55 -16.42 0.29 -0.50
N ASP A 56 -15.34 -0.20 -1.10
CA ASP A 56 -14.54 -1.29 -0.51
C ASP A 56 -13.88 -0.83 0.81
N ALA A 57 -13.40 0.42 0.86
CA ALA A 57 -12.86 1.04 2.06
C ALA A 57 -13.91 1.16 3.18
N SER A 58 -15.14 1.55 2.82
CA SER A 58 -16.27 1.59 3.75
C SER A 58 -16.60 0.22 4.35
N ARG A 59 -16.72 -0.81 3.50
CA ARG A 59 -16.95 -2.20 3.95
C ARG A 59 -15.86 -2.70 4.87
N LEU A 60 -14.59 -2.38 4.57
CA LEU A 60 -13.47 -2.70 5.44
C LEU A 60 -13.59 -1.99 6.79
N ALA A 61 -13.93 -0.69 6.80
CA ALA A 61 -14.13 0.08 8.02
C ALA A 61 -15.23 -0.53 8.91
N ASN A 62 -16.37 -0.91 8.31
CA ASN A 62 -17.48 -1.55 9.03
C ASN A 62 -17.10 -2.94 9.57
N SER A 63 -16.37 -3.72 8.79
CA SER A 63 -15.84 -5.01 9.25
C SER A 63 -14.91 -4.84 10.46
N LEU A 64 -14.01 -3.85 10.42
CA LEU A 64 -13.11 -3.54 11.53
C LEU A 64 -13.86 -3.02 12.77
N ARG A 65 -14.99 -2.32 12.61
CA ARG A 65 -15.85 -1.89 13.72
C ARG A 65 -16.62 -3.07 14.33
N SER A 66 -17.15 -3.96 13.51
CA SER A 66 -17.82 -5.19 13.97
C SER A 66 -16.85 -6.08 14.76
N LEU A 67 -15.59 -6.22 14.33
CA LEU A 67 -14.57 -6.96 15.08
C LEU A 67 -14.27 -6.33 16.46
N GLU A 68 -14.29 -5.00 16.56
CA GLU A 68 -14.12 -4.27 17.83
C GLU A 68 -15.33 -4.50 18.76
N ALA A 69 -16.56 -4.41 18.24
CA ALA A 69 -17.78 -4.52 19.02
C ALA A 69 -18.16 -5.97 19.39
N GLU A 70 -18.10 -6.90 18.44
CA GLU A 70 -18.59 -8.28 18.58
C GLU A 70 -17.51 -9.24 19.08
N LYS A 71 -16.28 -9.09 18.59
CA LYS A 71 -15.15 -9.98 18.93
C LYS A 71 -14.25 -9.41 20.03
N LYS A 72 -14.65 -8.28 20.64
CA LYS A 72 -13.90 -7.58 21.71
C LYS A 72 -12.43 -7.34 21.34
N TRP A 73 -12.15 -7.04 20.07
CA TRP A 73 -10.81 -6.65 19.69
C TRP A 73 -10.41 -5.37 20.42
N SER A 74 -9.24 -5.39 21.05
CA SER A 74 -8.66 -4.17 21.60
C SER A 74 -8.25 -3.24 20.47
N LYS A 75 -8.24 -1.93 20.74
CA LYS A 75 -7.80 -0.92 19.76
C LYS A 75 -6.36 -1.14 19.32
N GLU A 76 -5.53 -1.65 20.22
CA GLU A 76 -4.14 -2.00 19.98
C GLU A 76 -4.04 -3.14 18.96
N ARG A 77 -4.84 -4.21 19.13
CA ARG A 77 -4.84 -5.34 18.19
C ARG A 77 -5.29 -4.95 16.79
N LYS A 78 -6.33 -4.11 16.69
CA LYS A 78 -6.80 -3.57 15.41
C LYS A 78 -5.73 -2.72 14.73
N SER A 79 -5.08 -1.84 15.48
CA SER A 79 -4.00 -0.99 14.97
C SER A 79 -2.79 -1.80 14.53
N GLU A 80 -2.42 -2.83 15.28
CA GLU A 80 -1.33 -3.76 14.94
C GLU A 80 -1.57 -4.43 13.58
N ILE A 81 -2.77 -4.94 13.33
CA ILE A 81 -3.11 -5.58 12.06
C ILE A 81 -3.03 -4.59 10.89
N ILE A 82 -3.58 -3.38 11.07
CA ILE A 82 -3.51 -2.33 10.05
C ILE A 82 -2.03 -2.01 9.74
N LEU A 83 -1.22 -1.80 10.78
CA LEU A 83 0.21 -1.51 10.63
C LEU A 83 0.94 -2.65 9.90
N ASN A 84 0.67 -3.91 10.25
CA ASN A 84 1.28 -5.05 9.59
C ASN A 84 0.97 -5.10 8.08
N VAL A 85 -0.29 -4.85 7.69
CA VAL A 85 -0.69 -4.78 6.27
C VAL A 85 0.04 -3.64 5.55
N TRP A 86 0.15 -2.47 6.17
CA TRP A 86 0.89 -1.34 5.59
C TRP A 86 2.38 -1.65 5.41
N VAL A 87 3.01 -2.28 6.40
CA VAL A 87 4.42 -2.70 6.31
C VAL A 87 4.60 -3.71 5.19
N GLU A 88 3.71 -4.70 5.07
CA GLU A 88 3.75 -5.68 3.99
C GLU A 88 3.64 -5.03 2.60
N MET A 89 2.70 -4.10 2.43
CA MET A 89 2.55 -3.34 1.18
C MET A 89 3.78 -2.50 0.85
N LEU A 90 4.38 -1.85 1.84
CA LEU A 90 5.61 -1.07 1.66
C LEU A 90 6.79 -1.96 1.26
N CYS A 91 6.99 -3.08 1.94
CA CYS A 91 8.01 -4.07 1.62
C CYS A 91 7.81 -4.66 0.22
N HIS A 92 6.56 -4.95 -0.14
CA HIS A 92 6.21 -5.43 -1.47
C HIS A 92 6.56 -4.38 -2.53
N ALA A 93 6.10 -3.14 -2.37
CA ALA A 93 6.37 -2.05 -3.31
C ALA A 93 7.88 -1.77 -3.45
N ALA A 94 8.62 -1.74 -2.34
CA ALA A 94 10.07 -1.58 -2.32
C ALA A 94 10.79 -2.70 -3.09
N SER A 95 10.26 -3.93 -3.05
CA SER A 95 10.83 -5.09 -3.74
C SER A 95 10.59 -5.10 -5.25
N GLN A 96 9.56 -4.40 -5.75
CA GLN A 96 9.24 -4.33 -7.18
C GLN A 96 10.20 -3.42 -7.97
N CYS A 97 11.02 -2.63 -7.28
CA CYS A 97 12.02 -1.77 -7.92
C CYS A 97 13.41 -2.42 -7.87
N SER A 98 14.19 -2.27 -8.94
CA SER A 98 15.58 -2.76 -8.95
C SER A 98 16.46 -1.94 -8.00
N GLY A 99 17.45 -2.58 -7.38
CA GLY A 99 18.41 -1.90 -6.51
C GLY A 99 19.17 -0.76 -7.22
N LEU A 100 19.36 -0.85 -8.54
CA LEU A 100 19.91 0.25 -9.35
C LEU A 100 19.01 1.49 -9.32
N ASN A 101 17.69 1.32 -9.41
CA ASN A 101 16.74 2.43 -9.37
C ASN A 101 16.72 3.07 -7.98
N HIS A 102 16.72 2.26 -6.93
CA HIS A 102 16.86 2.73 -5.55
C HIS A 102 18.17 3.52 -5.35
N GLY A 103 19.29 3.01 -5.86
CA GLY A 103 20.59 3.68 -5.81
C GLY A 103 20.61 5.05 -6.52
N LYS A 104 19.93 5.16 -7.66
CA LYS A 104 19.80 6.45 -8.37
C LYS A 104 19.01 7.48 -7.54
N GLN A 105 17.95 7.05 -6.83
CA GLN A 105 17.12 7.93 -6.02
C GLN A 105 17.82 8.45 -4.75
N LEU A 106 18.84 7.75 -4.24
CA LEU A 106 19.65 8.23 -3.11
C LEU A 106 20.33 9.58 -3.40
N SER A 107 20.80 9.79 -4.64
CA SER A 107 21.43 11.05 -5.05
C SER A 107 20.45 12.23 -5.19
N ARG A 108 19.14 11.95 -5.17
CA ARG A 108 18.05 12.90 -5.43
C ARG A 108 17.19 13.23 -4.22
N GLY A 109 17.61 12.81 -3.02
CA GLY A 109 16.90 13.09 -1.78
C GLY A 109 16.17 11.89 -1.15
N GLY A 110 16.38 10.67 -1.67
CA GLY A 110 15.99 9.41 -1.02
C GLY A 110 14.50 9.25 -0.77
N GLU A 111 13.79 8.61 -1.70
CA GLU A 111 12.37 8.30 -1.52
C GLU A 111 12.16 7.31 -0.35
N LEU A 112 10.97 7.35 0.29
CA LEU A 112 10.64 6.43 1.40
C LEU A 112 10.86 4.96 1.02
N LEU A 113 10.46 4.55 -0.19
CA LEU A 113 10.63 3.18 -0.65
C LEU A 113 12.11 2.76 -0.78
N THR A 114 13.01 3.70 -1.05
CA THR A 114 14.46 3.45 -1.05
C THR A 114 14.96 3.17 0.37
N HIS A 115 14.45 3.89 1.37
CA HIS A 115 14.79 3.64 2.78
C HIS A 115 14.25 2.28 3.26
N VAL A 116 13.00 1.96 2.91
CA VAL A 116 12.41 0.64 3.21
C VAL A 116 13.23 -0.47 2.56
N TRP A 117 13.60 -0.31 1.29
CA TRP A 117 14.45 -1.28 0.58
C TRP A 117 15.82 -1.44 1.25
N LEU A 118 16.49 -0.35 1.65
CA LEU A 118 17.77 -0.41 2.36
C LEU A 118 17.65 -1.12 3.71
N LEU A 119 16.58 -0.87 4.47
CA LEU A 119 16.32 -1.57 5.72
C LEU A 119 16.10 -3.07 5.49
N MET A 120 15.31 -3.42 4.47
CA MET A 120 15.12 -4.83 4.08
C MET A 120 16.44 -5.49 3.68
N ALA A 121 17.31 -4.78 2.94
CA ALA A 121 18.63 -5.28 2.56
C ALA A 121 19.54 -5.47 3.79
N HIS A 122 19.53 -4.53 4.73
CA HIS A 122 20.27 -4.62 5.98
C HIS A 122 19.84 -5.80 6.84
N LEU A 123 18.54 -6.13 6.84
CA LEU A 123 17.96 -7.27 7.53
C LEU A 123 18.07 -8.60 6.75
N GLY A 124 18.62 -8.58 5.52
CA GLY A 124 18.78 -9.77 4.68
C GLY A 124 17.48 -10.29 4.04
N ILE A 125 16.45 -9.44 3.93
CA ILE A 125 15.09 -9.81 3.46
C ILE A 125 14.96 -9.65 1.93
N THR A 126 15.88 -8.97 1.27
CA THR A 126 15.82 -8.72 -0.18
C THR A 126 16.40 -9.87 -1.02
N GLU A 127 15.62 -10.39 -1.96
CA GLU A 127 16.08 -11.41 -2.92
C GLU A 127 17.20 -10.92 -3.86
N GLN A 128 17.27 -9.61 -4.12
CA GLN A 128 18.26 -8.98 -5.00
C GLN A 128 19.69 -9.05 -4.44
N PHE A 129 19.84 -9.36 -3.15
CA PHE A 129 21.13 -9.60 -2.48
C PHE A 129 21.31 -11.07 -2.10
N GLN A 130 20.62 -12.00 -2.76
CA GLN A 130 21.11 -13.37 -2.82
C GLN A 130 22.45 -13.35 -3.56
N ILE A 131 23.52 -13.03 -2.84
CA ILE A 131 24.88 -13.38 -3.21
C ILE A 131 24.79 -14.87 -3.46
N SER A 132 24.80 -15.28 -4.74
CA SER A 132 24.92 -16.66 -5.09
C SER A 132 26.15 -17.16 -4.32
N GLN A 133 25.94 -18.00 -3.31
CA GLN A 133 27.04 -18.61 -2.57
C GLN A 133 27.93 -19.49 -3.48
N GLY A 134 27.64 -19.58 -4.78
CA GLY A 134 28.60 -19.94 -5.82
C GLY A 134 28.93 -18.76 -6.72
N ARG A 135 30.24 -18.50 -6.90
CA ARG A 135 30.86 -17.66 -7.95
C ARG A 135 31.09 -16.17 -7.64
N HIS A 136 31.63 -15.86 -6.47
CA HIS A 136 32.60 -14.78 -6.35
C HIS A 136 33.93 -15.37 -5.88
N GLU A 137 34.82 -15.66 -6.83
CA GLU A 137 36.25 -15.67 -6.60
C GLU A 137 36.60 -14.31 -5.98
N ARG A 138 36.72 -14.26 -4.65
CA ARG A 138 37.31 -13.10 -3.99
C ARG A 138 38.72 -13.01 -4.54
N ALA A 139 39.00 -11.99 -5.34
CA ALA A 139 40.36 -11.68 -5.76
C ALA A 139 41.22 -11.61 -4.48
N ARG A 140 42.12 -12.57 -4.30
CA ARG A 140 43.12 -12.52 -3.23
C ARG A 140 44.08 -11.40 -3.59
N LEU A 141 44.13 -10.37 -2.76
CA LEU A 141 45.23 -9.42 -2.76
C LEU A 141 46.50 -10.21 -2.42
N ILE A 142 47.32 -10.47 -3.44
CA ILE A 142 48.70 -10.90 -3.24
C ILE A 142 49.46 -9.63 -2.92
N VAL A 143 49.79 -9.46 -1.64
CA VAL A 143 50.76 -8.45 -1.22
C VAL A 143 52.15 -9.08 -1.46
N SER A 144 52.91 -8.47 -2.35
CA SER A 144 54.32 -8.80 -2.62
C SER A 144 55.22 -8.37 -1.47
#